data_AF-A0AAJ6VE23-F1
#
_entry.id   AF-A0AAJ6VE23-F1
#
_cell.length_a   1.000
_cell.length_b   1.000
_cell.length_c   1.000
_cell.angle_alpha   90.00
_cell.angle_beta   90.00
_cell.angle_gamma   90.00
#
_symmetry.space_group_name_H-M   'P 1'
#
loop_
_entity.id
_entity.type
_entity.pdbx_description
1 polymer ?
#
loop_
_entity_poly.entity_id
_entity_poly.type
_entity_poly.pdbx_seq_one_letter_code
_entity_poly.pdbx_strand_id
1 'polypeptide(L)'
;MILSWSKNSIWSRCPCWDLLLQYAKLCRLAGHYETANRAILEAQASGAPNVHMEKAKLLWSTRRSDGAIAELQQTLLHMPEQVVGAAARSSITSLSLVPLNPQPAFCDPQASSENLDIAKTLLLYSRWIHYTGQKQKEDLITLYARVRDLQPKWEKGFFYLAKYCDEVLVDARKRLEDNYEQGPRPVPLTSTSISPSNTERLWWTYAPDVLLFYAKGLHRGHKNLFQALPRLLTQWFEFGSIYLEISRNIGSNLKINH
;
A
#
# COMPACT_ATOMS: atom_id res chain seq x y z
N MET A 1 34.59 31.50 -35.88
CA MET A 1 33.12 31.30 -35.80
C MET A 1 32.86 30.17 -34.80
N ILE A 2 32.96 30.46 -33.51
CA ILE A 2 32.66 29.52 -32.43
C ILE A 2 31.67 30.27 -31.54
N LEU A 3 30.39 29.94 -31.67
CA LEU A 3 29.35 30.45 -30.80
C LEU A 3 29.51 29.78 -29.43
N SER A 4 30.23 30.46 -28.54
CA SER A 4 30.19 30.23 -27.10
C SER A 4 28.77 30.51 -26.62
N TRP A 5 27.99 29.45 -26.43
CA TRP A 5 26.74 29.55 -25.69
C TRP A 5 27.09 29.65 -24.21
N SER A 6 27.01 30.89 -23.70
CA SER A 6 27.04 31.22 -22.29
C SER A 6 25.96 30.42 -21.55
N LYS A 7 26.37 29.29 -20.96
CA LYS A 7 25.67 28.69 -19.83
C LYS A 7 25.98 29.59 -18.64
N ASN A 8 25.15 30.59 -18.38
CA ASN A 8 24.87 31.07 -17.02
C ASN A 8 23.82 32.18 -17.02
N SER A 9 22.93 32.10 -16.01
CA SER A 9 22.13 33.19 -15.47
C SER A 9 20.68 33.39 -15.93
N ILE A 10 19.90 32.32 -16.14
CA ILE A 10 18.42 32.41 -16.12
C ILE A 10 17.78 31.59 -14.97
N TRP A 11 18.52 30.70 -14.32
CA TRP A 11 18.03 29.90 -13.17
C TRP A 11 18.34 30.54 -11.81
N SER A 12 18.75 31.80 -11.79
CA SER A 12 19.10 32.52 -10.57
C SER A 12 17.84 33.08 -9.91
N ARG A 13 17.31 32.37 -8.89
CA ARG A 13 16.34 32.85 -7.86
C ARG A 13 14.85 32.88 -8.24
N CYS A 14 14.28 31.77 -8.67
CA CYS A 14 12.83 31.54 -8.55
C CYS A 14 12.56 30.20 -7.82
N PRO A 15 11.44 30.05 -7.09
CA PRO A 15 10.99 28.76 -6.57
C PRO A 15 10.47 27.90 -7.73
N CYS A 16 11.37 27.45 -8.61
CA CYS A 16 11.07 26.63 -9.78
C CYS A 16 11.07 25.13 -9.46
N TRP A 17 11.26 24.76 -8.20
CA TRP A 17 11.26 23.40 -7.67
C TRP A 17 10.01 22.62 -8.06
N ASP A 18 8.83 23.24 -7.91
CA ASP A 18 7.57 22.62 -8.29
C ASP A 18 7.49 22.38 -9.81
N LEU A 19 7.96 23.34 -10.61
CA LEU A 19 7.98 23.21 -12.07
C LEU A 19 8.92 22.09 -12.51
N LEU A 20 10.10 21.97 -11.88
CA LEU A 20 11.07 20.90 -12.14
C LEU A 20 10.51 19.52 -11.77
N LEU A 21 9.78 19.41 -10.66
CA LEU A 21 9.10 18.16 -10.29
C LEU A 21 7.97 17.79 -11.27
N GLN A 22 7.16 18.76 -11.71
CA GLN A 22 6.16 18.49 -12.74
C GLN A 22 6.80 18.12 -14.08
N TYR A 23 7.89 18.79 -14.44
CA TYR A 23 8.65 18.47 -15.66
C TYR A 23 9.24 17.05 -15.59
N ALA A 24 9.88 16.68 -14.49
CA ALA A 24 10.37 15.32 -14.25
C ALA A 24 9.26 14.28 -14.38
N LYS A 25 8.08 14.57 -13.81
CA LYS A 25 6.90 13.69 -13.90
C LYS A 25 6.42 13.52 -15.34
N LEU A 26 6.36 14.59 -16.13
CA LEU A 26 6.00 14.53 -17.55
C LEU A 26 7.03 13.72 -18.36
N CYS A 27 8.32 13.99 -18.19
CA CYS A 27 9.40 13.25 -18.84
C CYS A 27 9.36 11.75 -18.50
N ARG A 28 9.08 11.41 -17.23
CA ARG A 28 8.92 10.01 -16.80
C ARG A 28 7.74 9.34 -17.48
N LEU A 29 6.60 10.02 -17.61
CA LEU A 29 5.42 9.49 -18.30
C LEU A 29 5.63 9.36 -19.81
N ALA A 30 6.46 10.23 -20.41
CA ALA A 30 6.87 10.16 -21.80
C ALA A 30 7.95 9.09 -22.08
N GLY A 31 8.51 8.46 -21.03
CA GLY A 31 9.58 7.45 -21.15
C GLY A 31 11.00 8.02 -21.28
N HIS A 32 11.17 9.34 -21.18
CA HIS A 32 12.48 9.99 -21.22
C HIS A 32 13.16 10.01 -19.83
N TYR A 33 13.58 8.83 -19.36
CA TYR A 33 14.07 8.64 -17.99
C TYR A 33 15.32 9.47 -17.64
N GLU A 34 16.27 9.63 -18.56
CA GLU A 34 17.48 10.42 -18.33
C GLU A 34 17.17 11.90 -18.08
N THR A 35 16.23 12.47 -18.86
CA THR A 35 15.79 13.86 -18.68
C THR A 35 15.02 14.04 -17.38
N ALA A 36 14.21 13.04 -17.01
CA ALA A 36 13.51 13.04 -15.72
C ALA A 36 14.51 12.98 -14.56
N ASN A 37 15.55 12.14 -14.65
CA ASN A 37 16.58 12.03 -13.63
C ASN A 37 17.34 13.35 -13.45
N ARG A 38 17.71 14.01 -14.56
CA ARG A 38 18.39 15.31 -14.52
C ARG A 38 17.54 16.38 -13.82
N ALA A 39 16.25 16.45 -14.15
CA ALA A 39 15.32 17.39 -13.51
C ALA A 39 15.13 17.09 -12.01
N ILE A 40 15.14 15.81 -11.61
CA ILE A 40 15.08 15.39 -10.21
C ILE A 40 16.35 15.82 -9.47
N LEU A 41 17.53 15.63 -10.06
CA LEU A 41 18.80 16.06 -9.45
C LEU A 41 18.85 17.58 -9.26
N GLU A 42 18.34 18.33 -10.23
CA GLU A 42 18.23 19.79 -10.13
C GLU A 42 17.22 20.22 -9.05
N ALA A 43 16.07 19.56 -8.95
CA ALA A 43 15.13 19.79 -7.85
C ALA A 43 15.70 19.39 -6.48
N GLN A 44 16.56 18.37 -6.42
CA GLN A 44 17.23 17.95 -5.18
C GLN A 44 18.28 18.94 -4.72
N ALA A 45 19.11 19.46 -5.64
CA ALA A 45 20.16 20.47 -5.37
C ALA A 45 19.59 21.76 -4.75
N SER A 46 18.28 21.85 -4.77
CA SER A 46 17.50 23.03 -4.58
C SER A 46 16.54 22.94 -3.38
N GLY A 47 16.55 21.78 -2.71
CA GLY A 47 15.77 21.56 -1.50
C GLY A 47 14.28 21.37 -1.75
N ALA A 48 13.87 20.91 -2.94
CA ALA A 48 12.45 20.68 -3.22
C ALA A 48 11.88 19.58 -2.29
N PRO A 49 10.70 19.78 -1.68
CA PRO A 49 10.03 18.72 -0.93
C PRO A 49 9.56 17.61 -1.88
N ASN A 50 9.40 16.38 -1.39
CA ASN A 50 8.88 15.24 -2.16
C ASN A 50 9.73 14.74 -3.35
N VAL A 51 10.98 15.20 -3.49
CA VAL A 51 11.91 14.71 -4.53
C VAL A 51 12.12 13.20 -4.44
N HIS A 52 12.19 12.67 -3.22
CA HIS A 52 12.28 11.24 -2.95
C HIS A 52 11.17 10.44 -3.61
N MET A 53 9.94 10.98 -3.65
CA MET A 53 8.79 10.31 -4.23
C MET A 53 8.90 10.22 -5.76
N GLU A 54 9.32 11.27 -6.45
CA GLU A 54 9.50 11.21 -7.91
C GLU A 54 10.73 10.39 -8.29
N LYS A 55 11.81 10.44 -7.52
CA LYS A 55 12.98 9.56 -7.68
C LYS A 55 12.61 8.09 -7.55
N ALA A 56 11.84 7.73 -6.52
CA ALA A 56 11.34 6.37 -6.35
C ALA A 56 10.45 5.93 -7.53
N LYS A 57 9.55 6.79 -8.01
CA LYS A 57 8.70 6.49 -9.19
C LYS A 57 9.52 6.33 -10.47
N LEU A 58 10.60 7.09 -10.63
CA LEU A 58 11.52 6.95 -11.74
C LEU A 58 12.21 5.57 -11.72
N LEU A 59 12.73 5.16 -10.56
CA LEU A 59 13.33 3.83 -10.37
C LEU A 59 12.33 2.70 -10.65
N TRP A 60 11.09 2.86 -10.19
CA TRP A 60 10.01 1.91 -10.49
C TRP A 60 9.74 1.81 -12.00
N SER A 61 9.67 2.94 -12.70
CA SER A 61 9.46 2.95 -14.16
C SER A 61 10.61 2.37 -14.97
N THR A 62 11.83 2.40 -14.44
CA THR A 62 13.03 1.80 -15.06
C THR A 62 13.23 0.33 -14.69
N ARG A 63 12.20 -0.33 -14.13
CA ARG A 63 12.20 -1.74 -13.67
C ARG A 63 13.17 -2.04 -12.53
N ARG A 64 13.60 -1.03 -11.78
CA ARG A 64 14.43 -1.18 -10.57
C ARG A 64 13.55 -1.11 -9.33
N SER A 65 12.67 -2.10 -9.15
CA SER A 65 11.70 -2.15 -8.03
C SER A 65 12.38 -2.12 -6.66
N ASP A 66 13.48 -2.85 -6.49
CA ASP A 66 14.19 -2.94 -5.21
C ASP A 66 14.81 -1.59 -4.82
N GLY A 67 15.44 -0.91 -5.79
CA GLY A 67 15.98 0.44 -5.57
C GLY A 67 14.88 1.46 -5.27
N ALA A 68 13.71 1.34 -5.91
CA ALA A 68 12.57 2.21 -5.67
C ALA A 68 11.99 2.03 -4.25
N ILE A 69 11.89 0.79 -3.78
CA ILE A 69 11.42 0.46 -2.42
C ILE A 69 12.45 0.94 -1.39
N ALA A 70 13.74 0.71 -1.63
CA ALA A 70 14.82 1.15 -0.74
C ALA A 70 14.83 2.68 -0.55
N GLU A 71 14.63 3.45 -1.62
CA GLU A 71 14.55 4.92 -1.55
C GLU A 71 13.39 5.40 -0.65
N LEU A 72 12.19 4.79 -0.81
CA LEU A 72 11.03 5.12 0.01
C LEU A 72 11.25 4.72 1.46
N GLN A 73 11.84 3.56 1.69
CA GLN A 73 12.17 3.05 3.02
C GLN A 73 13.15 3.97 3.75
N GLN A 74 14.24 4.37 3.10
CA GLN A 74 15.21 5.31 3.67
C GLN A 74 14.54 6.63 4.04
N THR A 75 13.68 7.15 3.16
CA THR A 75 12.96 8.40 3.44
C THR A 75 12.06 8.27 4.66
N LEU A 76 11.29 7.18 4.77
CA LEU A 76 10.41 6.94 5.92
C LEU A 76 11.18 6.75 7.23
N LEU A 77 12.38 6.15 7.20
CA LEU A 77 13.22 5.96 8.38
C LEU A 77 13.84 7.26 8.90
N HIS A 78 14.12 8.21 8.01
CA HIS A 78 14.65 9.52 8.35
C HIS A 78 13.59 10.47 8.95
N MET A 79 12.29 10.21 8.73
CA MET A 79 11.20 11.01 9.30
C MET A 79 11.03 10.77 10.82
N PRO A 80 10.58 11.79 11.57
CA PRO A 80 10.40 11.69 13.01
C PRO A 80 9.44 10.56 13.41
N GLU A 81 9.82 9.80 14.43
CA GLU A 81 9.07 8.64 14.92
C GLU A 81 7.68 9.00 15.42
N GLN A 82 7.49 10.22 15.92
CA GLN A 82 6.19 10.72 16.35
C GLN A 82 5.16 10.72 15.20
N VAL A 83 5.63 10.95 13.96
CA VAL A 83 4.76 11.02 12.78
C VAL A 83 4.66 9.67 12.07
N VAL A 84 5.73 8.88 12.01
CA VAL A 84 5.66 7.54 11.39
C VAL A 84 5.03 6.51 12.32
N GLY A 85 5.20 6.64 13.63
CA GLY A 85 4.74 5.69 14.64
C GLY A 85 5.66 4.47 14.79
N ALA A 86 5.93 4.06 16.03
CA ALA A 86 6.86 2.98 16.36
C ALA A 86 6.53 1.65 15.66
N ALA A 87 5.25 1.26 15.62
CA ALA A 87 4.81 0.03 14.97
C ALA A 87 5.07 0.02 13.45
N ALA A 88 4.75 1.11 12.76
CA ALA A 88 5.00 1.22 11.32
C ALA A 88 6.51 1.29 11.02
N ARG A 89 7.30 1.97 11.86
CA ARG A 89 8.77 1.97 11.76
C ARG A 89 9.35 0.58 11.93
N SER A 90 8.89 -0.17 12.93
CA SER A 90 9.32 -1.56 13.16
C SER A 90 9.03 -2.43 11.93
N SER A 91 7.82 -2.35 11.39
CA SER A 91 7.49 -3.04 10.14
C SER A 91 8.42 -2.58 9.02
N ILE A 92 8.70 -1.29 8.81
CA ILE A 92 9.62 -0.81 7.76
C ILE A 92 11.04 -1.36 7.94
N THR A 93 11.58 -1.34 9.16
CA THR A 93 12.96 -1.76 9.46
C THR A 93 13.17 -3.27 9.27
N SER A 94 12.14 -4.11 9.42
CA SER A 94 12.28 -5.57 9.27
C SER A 94 12.78 -6.02 7.89
N LEU A 95 12.69 -5.15 6.87
CA LEU A 95 13.17 -5.41 5.51
C LEU A 95 14.50 -4.70 5.18
N SER A 96 15.08 -3.91 6.10
CA SER A 96 16.29 -3.12 5.83
C SER A 96 17.59 -3.90 6.01
N LEU A 97 18.40 -4.00 4.94
CA LEU A 97 19.78 -4.49 4.99
C LEU A 97 20.83 -3.35 4.88
N VAL A 98 20.38 -2.09 4.81
CA VAL A 98 21.25 -0.95 4.45
C VAL A 98 21.50 -0.06 5.68
N PRO A 99 22.76 0.30 5.99
CA PRO A 99 23.08 1.28 7.02
C PRO A 99 22.42 2.63 6.71
N LEU A 100 21.87 3.28 7.73
CA LEU A 100 21.33 4.64 7.65
C LEU A 100 22.43 5.60 7.16
N ASN A 101 22.34 6.07 5.91
CA ASN A 101 23.22 7.11 5.39
C ASN A 101 22.64 8.48 5.81
N PRO A 102 23.34 9.31 6.59
CA PRO A 102 22.81 10.60 7.02
C PRO A 102 22.75 11.55 5.82
N GLN A 103 21.54 11.86 5.36
CA GLN A 103 21.30 13.04 4.52
C GLN A 103 20.68 14.14 5.38
N PRO A 104 21.08 15.41 5.18
CA PRO A 104 20.66 16.49 6.05
C PRO A 104 19.15 16.75 5.97
N ALA A 105 18.50 16.69 7.13
CA ALA A 105 17.14 17.16 7.35
C ALA A 105 17.08 18.69 7.30
N PHE A 106 16.20 19.23 6.45
CA PHE A 106 15.74 20.63 6.45
C PHE A 106 14.25 20.58 6.04
N CYS A 107 13.29 21.37 6.54
CA CYS A 107 13.19 22.41 7.56
C CYS A 107 11.68 22.60 7.90
N ASP A 108 11.38 22.92 9.16
CA ASP A 108 10.15 23.44 9.82
C ASP A 108 8.73 22.86 9.57
N PRO A 109 7.92 22.67 10.66
CA PRO A 109 6.65 21.96 10.64
C PRO A 109 5.47 22.80 10.11
N GLN A 110 5.12 22.63 8.84
CA GLN A 110 3.74 22.78 8.38
C GLN A 110 3.07 21.41 8.54
N ALA A 111 2.73 21.08 9.79
CA ALA A 111 2.32 19.74 10.21
C ALA A 111 1.19 19.10 9.37
N SER A 112 0.31 19.90 8.74
CA SER A 112 -0.80 19.38 7.94
C SER A 112 -0.38 18.89 6.54
N SER A 113 0.52 19.59 5.85
CA SER A 113 1.03 19.19 4.52
C SER A 113 2.04 18.06 4.61
N GLU A 114 2.91 18.09 5.64
CA GLU A 114 3.89 17.03 5.88
C GLU A 114 3.21 15.69 6.20
N ASN A 115 2.17 15.69 7.05
CA ASN A 115 1.41 14.49 7.35
C ASN A 115 0.76 13.88 6.09
N LEU A 116 0.30 14.72 5.17
CA LEU A 116 -0.27 14.26 3.89
C LEU A 116 0.82 13.62 3.01
N ASP A 117 1.99 14.21 2.94
CA ASP A 117 3.09 13.72 2.10
C ASP A 117 3.74 12.45 2.66
N ILE A 118 3.82 12.35 3.99
CA ILE A 118 4.20 11.11 4.67
C ILE A 118 3.14 10.04 4.42
N ALA A 119 1.85 10.35 4.55
CA ALA A 119 0.77 9.40 4.25
C ALA A 119 0.81 8.91 2.78
N LYS A 120 1.12 9.79 1.83
CA LYS A 120 1.31 9.42 0.41
C LYS A 120 2.52 8.50 0.22
N THR A 121 3.64 8.83 0.86
CA THR A 121 4.88 8.05 0.77
C THR A 121 4.66 6.66 1.37
N LEU A 122 4.05 6.58 2.55
CA LEU A 122 3.73 5.34 3.26
C LEU A 122 2.73 4.47 2.47
N LEU A 123 1.69 5.09 1.89
CA LEU A 123 0.74 4.39 1.03
C LEU A 123 1.42 3.81 -0.22
N LEU A 124 2.30 4.59 -0.86
CA LEU A 124 3.03 4.15 -2.05
C LEU A 124 3.95 2.97 -1.73
N TYR A 125 4.73 3.09 -0.65
CA TYR A 125 5.60 2.03 -0.14
C TYR A 125 4.83 0.74 0.16
N SER A 126 3.73 0.84 0.90
CA SER A 126 2.88 -0.32 1.26
C SER A 126 2.35 -1.05 0.03
N ARG A 127 1.92 -0.29 -0.99
CA ARG A 127 1.43 -0.87 -2.25
C ARG A 127 2.53 -1.57 -3.05
N TRP A 128 3.73 -1.02 -3.08
CA TRP A 128 4.84 -1.58 -3.83
C TRP A 128 5.41 -2.84 -3.17
N ILE A 129 5.56 -2.84 -1.86
CA ILE A 129 5.94 -4.04 -1.12
C ILE A 129 4.90 -5.13 -1.23
N HIS A 130 3.62 -4.77 -1.19
CA HIS A 130 2.56 -5.73 -1.43
C HIS A 130 2.69 -6.37 -2.83
N TYR A 131 2.92 -5.55 -3.86
CA TYR A 131 3.09 -6.04 -5.24
C TYR A 131 4.32 -6.93 -5.41
N THR A 132 5.42 -6.65 -4.70
CA THR A 132 6.63 -7.49 -4.76
C THR A 132 6.59 -8.70 -3.82
N GLY A 133 5.55 -8.83 -2.99
CA GLY A 133 5.39 -9.95 -2.06
C GLY A 133 6.46 -10.02 -0.95
N GLN A 134 7.17 -8.92 -0.68
CA GLN A 134 8.34 -8.93 0.20
C GLN A 134 8.01 -8.93 1.71
N LYS A 135 6.72 -8.86 2.10
CA LYS A 135 6.33 -8.61 3.49
C LYS A 135 5.06 -9.35 3.89
N GLN A 136 4.98 -9.67 5.18
CA GLN A 136 3.86 -10.40 5.77
C GLN A 136 2.60 -9.52 5.86
N LYS A 137 1.45 -10.19 6.01
CA LYS A 137 0.13 -9.54 6.01
C LYS A 137 -0.03 -8.55 7.16
N GLU A 138 0.37 -8.95 8.35
CA GLU A 138 0.20 -8.18 9.59
C GLU A 138 0.95 -6.84 9.49
N ASP A 139 2.16 -6.90 8.95
CA ASP A 139 3.00 -5.72 8.71
C ASP A 139 2.41 -4.78 7.64
N LEU A 140 1.72 -5.29 6.63
CA LEU A 140 1.02 -4.43 5.66
C LEU A 140 -0.20 -3.76 6.30
N ILE A 141 -0.94 -4.48 7.15
CA ILE A 141 -2.08 -3.93 7.88
C ILE A 141 -1.64 -2.79 8.81
N THR A 142 -0.52 -2.92 9.53
CA THR A 142 0.00 -1.85 10.40
C THR A 142 0.37 -0.61 9.60
N LEU A 143 1.00 -0.77 8.42
CA LEU A 143 1.35 0.34 7.54
C LEU A 143 0.11 1.07 7.00
N TYR A 144 -0.89 0.33 6.51
CA TYR A 144 -2.14 0.93 6.03
C TYR A 144 -2.95 1.58 7.17
N ALA A 145 -2.94 1.00 8.37
CA ALA A 145 -3.56 1.59 9.55
C ALA A 145 -2.92 2.95 9.86
N ARG A 146 -1.59 3.05 9.80
CA ARG A 146 -0.91 4.33 10.02
C ARG A 146 -1.23 5.38 8.97
N VAL A 147 -1.39 5.00 7.70
CA VAL A 147 -1.85 5.92 6.63
C VAL A 147 -3.21 6.53 7.00
N ARG A 148 -4.12 5.73 7.56
CA ARG A 148 -5.45 6.18 8.00
C ARG A 148 -5.36 7.12 9.19
N ASP A 149 -4.48 6.84 10.15
CA ASP A 149 -4.31 7.68 11.34
C ASP A 149 -3.73 9.05 10.96
N LEU A 150 -2.78 9.08 10.01
CA LEU A 150 -2.23 10.33 9.48
C LEU A 150 -3.25 11.15 8.70
N GLN A 151 -4.14 10.50 7.96
CA GLN A 151 -5.11 11.19 7.10
C GLN A 151 -6.51 10.53 7.13
N PRO A 152 -7.32 10.81 8.16
CA PRO A 152 -8.64 10.18 8.34
C PRO A 152 -9.70 10.58 7.31
N LYS A 153 -9.48 11.70 6.60
CA LYS A 153 -10.37 12.21 5.55
C LYS A 153 -9.95 11.78 4.15
N TRP A 154 -8.83 11.07 4.00
CA TRP A 154 -8.27 10.75 2.69
C TRP A 154 -8.82 9.45 2.12
N GLU A 155 -9.74 9.57 1.16
CA GLU A 155 -10.40 8.44 0.48
C GLU A 155 -9.43 7.37 -0.02
N LYS A 156 -8.29 7.76 -0.61
CA LYS A 156 -7.32 6.81 -1.19
C LYS A 156 -6.76 5.84 -0.15
N GLY A 157 -6.54 6.29 1.08
CA GLY A 157 -6.06 5.42 2.16
C GLY A 157 -7.01 4.27 2.43
N PHE A 158 -8.32 4.57 2.56
CA PHE A 158 -9.36 3.56 2.76
C PHE A 158 -9.55 2.66 1.54
N PHE A 159 -9.55 3.24 0.33
CA PHE A 159 -9.74 2.47 -0.89
C PHE A 159 -8.67 1.40 -1.10
N TYR A 160 -7.39 1.76 -0.94
CA TYR A 160 -6.30 0.80 -1.14
C TYR A 160 -6.18 -0.20 0.02
N LEU A 161 -6.54 0.17 1.25
CA LEU A 161 -6.67 -0.78 2.35
C LEU A 161 -7.78 -1.79 2.07
N ALA A 162 -8.96 -1.32 1.64
CA ALA A 162 -10.07 -2.19 1.28
C ALA A 162 -9.68 -3.16 0.17
N LYS A 163 -9.01 -2.66 -0.88
CA LYS A 163 -8.48 -3.47 -1.98
C LYS A 163 -7.48 -4.52 -1.50
N TYR A 164 -6.56 -4.17 -0.61
CA TYR A 164 -5.62 -5.12 -0.05
C TYR A 164 -6.33 -6.21 0.76
N CYS A 165 -7.28 -5.83 1.62
CA CYS A 165 -8.06 -6.81 2.38
C CYS A 165 -8.94 -7.69 1.48
N ASP A 166 -9.49 -7.15 0.38
CA ASP A 166 -10.22 -7.89 -0.66
C ASP A 166 -9.31 -8.96 -1.32
N GLU A 167 -8.10 -8.59 -1.73
CA GLU A 167 -7.12 -9.51 -2.31
C GLU A 167 -6.76 -10.64 -1.33
N VAL A 168 -6.54 -10.31 -0.06
CA VAL A 168 -6.27 -11.30 1.00
C VAL A 168 -7.49 -12.21 1.27
N LEU A 169 -8.70 -11.65 1.20
CA LEU A 169 -9.95 -12.40 1.39
C LEU A 169 -10.14 -13.43 0.25
N VAL A 170 -9.92 -13.01 -0.99
CA VAL A 170 -9.99 -13.86 -2.18
C VAL A 170 -8.93 -14.96 -2.14
N ASP A 171 -7.70 -14.62 -1.74
CA ASP A 171 -6.62 -15.61 -1.59
C ASP A 171 -6.93 -16.64 -0.48
N ALA A 172 -7.46 -16.20 0.66
CA ALA A 172 -7.89 -17.10 1.73
C ALA A 172 -9.02 -18.05 1.28
N ARG A 173 -9.97 -17.56 0.48
CA ARG A 173 -11.03 -18.40 -0.12
C ARG A 173 -10.44 -19.44 -1.07
N LYS A 174 -9.55 -19.04 -1.98
CA LYS A 174 -8.92 -19.94 -2.95
C LYS A 174 -8.16 -21.08 -2.26
N ARG A 175 -7.39 -20.77 -1.21
CA ARG A 175 -6.65 -21.80 -0.44
C ARG A 175 -7.58 -22.85 0.18
N LEU A 176 -8.77 -22.45 0.61
CA LEU A 176 -9.77 -23.38 1.16
C LEU A 176 -10.38 -24.26 0.07
N GLU A 177 -10.68 -23.69 -1.11
CA GLU A 177 -11.18 -24.44 -2.27
C GLU A 177 -10.13 -25.46 -2.76
N ASP A 178 -8.86 -25.05 -2.86
CA ASP A 178 -7.73 -25.94 -3.23
C ASP A 178 -7.55 -27.10 -2.23
N ASN A 179 -7.74 -26.84 -0.92
CA ASN A 179 -7.72 -27.87 0.13
C ASN A 179 -8.84 -28.91 -0.04
N TYR A 180 -9.99 -28.52 -0.59
CA TYR A 180 -11.12 -29.42 -0.83
C TYR A 180 -10.93 -30.26 -2.10
N GLU A 181 -10.38 -29.66 -3.16
CA GLU A 181 -10.09 -30.36 -4.43
C GLU A 181 -8.93 -31.35 -4.34
N GLN A 182 -8.00 -31.17 -3.40
CA GLN A 182 -6.86 -32.08 -3.22
C GLN A 182 -7.22 -33.43 -2.56
N GLY A 183 -8.49 -33.63 -2.17
CA GLY A 183 -9.01 -34.90 -1.66
C GLY A 183 -8.36 -35.35 -0.34
N PRO A 184 -8.97 -36.28 0.39
CA PRO A 184 -8.33 -36.86 1.57
C PRO A 184 -7.12 -37.67 1.11
N ARG A 185 -5.89 -37.16 1.30
CA ARG A 185 -4.71 -38.03 1.26
C ARG A 185 -4.91 -39.13 2.32
N PRO A 186 -4.70 -40.42 2.00
CA PRO A 186 -4.69 -41.46 3.02
C PRO A 186 -3.48 -41.19 3.92
N VAL A 187 -3.75 -40.58 5.08
CA VAL A 187 -2.78 -40.48 6.16
C VAL A 187 -2.67 -41.89 6.77
N PRO A 188 -1.47 -42.47 6.94
CA PRO A 188 -1.33 -43.71 7.69
C PRO A 188 -1.90 -43.53 9.09
N LEU A 189 -2.75 -44.47 9.50
CA LEU A 189 -3.48 -44.50 10.77
C LEU A 189 -2.54 -44.69 11.96
N THR A 190 -1.82 -43.65 12.39
CA THR A 190 -1.19 -43.58 13.71
C THR A 190 -1.01 -42.12 14.15
N SER A 191 -2.11 -41.45 14.51
CA SER A 191 -2.05 -40.32 15.46
C SER A 191 -3.44 -40.00 15.98
N THR A 192 -3.71 -40.52 17.17
CA THR A 192 -4.80 -40.08 18.04
C THR A 192 -4.50 -38.66 18.52
N SER A 193 -5.05 -37.66 17.83
CA SER A 193 -5.27 -36.33 18.41
C SER A 193 -6.35 -35.62 17.61
N ILE A 194 -7.60 -35.75 18.06
CA ILE A 194 -8.66 -34.83 17.65
C ILE A 194 -8.39 -33.54 18.44
N SER A 195 -7.49 -32.70 17.93
CA SER A 195 -7.38 -31.32 18.39
C SER A 195 -8.49 -30.51 17.71
N PRO A 196 -9.41 -29.85 18.45
CA PRO A 196 -10.38 -28.93 17.87
C PRO A 196 -9.74 -27.55 17.60
N SER A 197 -8.44 -27.50 17.27
CA SER A 197 -7.67 -26.25 17.19
C SER A 197 -7.56 -25.66 15.78
N ASN A 198 -8.02 -26.38 14.75
CA ASN A 198 -8.10 -25.85 13.39
C ASN A 198 -9.51 -25.33 13.09
N THR A 199 -10.03 -24.45 13.92
CA THR A 199 -10.87 -23.37 13.38
C THR A 199 -9.93 -22.44 12.62
N GLU A 200 -9.47 -22.88 11.44
CA GLU A 200 -9.02 -21.93 10.43
C GLU A 200 -10.15 -20.91 10.33
N ARG A 201 -9.90 -19.68 10.79
CA ARG A 201 -10.93 -18.64 10.80
C ARG A 201 -11.50 -18.58 9.40
N LEU A 202 -12.75 -18.99 9.30
CA LEU A 202 -13.43 -19.14 8.03
C LEU A 202 -13.24 -17.85 7.26
N TRP A 203 -12.86 -17.93 5.99
CA TRP A 203 -12.38 -16.78 5.23
C TRP A 203 -13.36 -15.60 5.29
N TRP A 204 -14.67 -15.87 5.38
CA TRP A 204 -15.73 -14.88 5.52
C TRP A 204 -15.71 -14.06 6.82
N THR A 205 -14.94 -14.44 7.84
CA THR A 205 -14.78 -13.64 9.08
C THR A 205 -14.21 -12.26 8.82
N TYR A 206 -13.42 -12.09 7.75
CA TYR A 206 -12.84 -10.82 7.36
C TYR A 206 -13.72 -10.03 6.37
N ALA A 207 -14.80 -10.62 5.86
CA ALA A 207 -15.66 -9.97 4.86
C ALA A 207 -16.34 -8.69 5.39
N PRO A 208 -16.87 -8.63 6.63
CA PRO A 208 -17.44 -7.39 7.19
C PRO A 208 -16.41 -6.24 7.23
N ASP A 209 -15.15 -6.53 7.54
CA ASP A 209 -14.09 -5.52 7.59
C ASP A 209 -13.80 -4.94 6.20
N VAL A 210 -13.71 -5.80 5.17
CA VAL A 210 -13.54 -5.37 3.77
C VAL A 210 -14.67 -4.45 3.34
N LEU A 211 -15.92 -4.86 3.61
CA LEU A 211 -17.11 -4.07 3.31
C LEU A 211 -17.09 -2.71 4.03
N LEU A 212 -16.72 -2.71 5.31
CA LEU A 212 -16.62 -1.49 6.13
C LEU A 212 -15.56 -0.53 5.56
N PHE A 213 -14.42 -1.03 5.09
CA PHE A 213 -13.37 -0.17 4.52
C PHE A 213 -13.80 0.44 3.19
N TYR A 214 -14.46 -0.33 2.31
CA TYR A 214 -15.01 0.22 1.06
C TYR A 214 -16.08 1.27 1.34
N ALA A 215 -17.02 1.00 2.25
CA ALA A 215 -18.07 1.96 2.64
C ALA A 215 -17.48 3.25 3.22
N LYS A 216 -16.48 3.14 4.11
CA LYS A 216 -15.76 4.30 4.66
C LYS A 216 -15.04 5.09 3.57
N GLY A 217 -14.39 4.43 2.61
CA GLY A 217 -13.78 5.09 1.46
C GLY A 217 -14.78 5.90 0.66
N LEU A 218 -15.89 5.27 0.26
CA LEU A 218 -16.97 5.89 -0.51
C LEU A 218 -17.62 7.08 0.20
N HIS A 219 -17.76 7.04 1.53
CA HIS A 219 -18.28 8.17 2.30
C HIS A 219 -17.31 9.37 2.31
N ARG A 220 -16.01 9.15 2.20
CA ARG A 220 -15.00 10.23 2.27
C ARG A 220 -14.75 10.89 0.92
N GLY A 221 -15.03 10.21 -0.18
CA GLY A 221 -14.89 10.78 -1.51
C GLY A 221 -15.37 9.83 -2.62
N HIS A 222 -15.47 10.37 -3.83
CA HIS A 222 -16.01 9.69 -4.99
C HIS A 222 -14.98 9.46 -6.11
N LYS A 223 -13.68 9.65 -5.84
CA LYS A 223 -12.64 9.53 -6.88
C LYS A 223 -12.50 8.09 -7.39
N ASN A 224 -12.73 7.12 -6.52
CA ASN A 224 -12.68 5.69 -6.85
C ASN A 224 -14.09 5.07 -6.83
N LEU A 225 -15.16 5.86 -6.91
CA LEU A 225 -16.55 5.39 -6.84
C LEU A 225 -16.82 4.22 -7.78
N PHE A 226 -16.43 4.37 -9.05
CA PHE A 226 -16.64 3.38 -10.10
C PHE A 226 -15.84 2.08 -9.91
N GLN A 227 -14.79 2.10 -9.09
CA GLN A 227 -14.02 0.89 -8.77
C GLN A 227 -14.47 0.27 -7.44
N ALA A 228 -14.75 1.10 -6.44
CA ALA A 228 -15.09 0.65 -5.09
C ALA A 228 -16.52 0.13 -4.97
N LEU A 229 -17.50 0.83 -5.58
CA LEU A 229 -18.91 0.52 -5.42
C LEU A 229 -19.29 -0.84 -6.03
N PRO A 230 -18.89 -1.19 -7.27
CA PRO A 230 -19.21 -2.50 -7.81
C PRO A 230 -18.59 -3.63 -6.99
N ARG A 231 -17.34 -3.48 -6.53
CA ARG A 231 -16.64 -4.48 -5.71
C ARG A 231 -17.30 -4.67 -4.35
N LEU A 232 -17.69 -3.58 -3.70
CA LEU A 232 -18.46 -3.61 -2.45
C LEU A 232 -19.76 -4.41 -2.61
N LEU A 233 -20.51 -4.14 -3.69
CA LEU A 233 -21.78 -4.82 -3.96
C LEU A 233 -21.56 -6.32 -4.23
N THR A 234 -20.58 -6.67 -5.06
CA THR A 234 -20.22 -8.08 -5.29
C THR A 234 -19.91 -8.78 -3.98
N GLN A 235 -19.04 -8.20 -3.15
CA GLN A 235 -18.65 -8.81 -1.88
C GLN A 235 -19.83 -8.93 -0.90
N TRP A 236 -20.74 -7.95 -0.90
CA TRP A 236 -21.96 -7.98 -0.08
C TRP A 236 -22.90 -9.11 -0.49
N PHE A 237 -23.14 -9.28 -1.80
CA PHE A 237 -24.01 -10.33 -2.31
C PHE A 237 -23.43 -11.72 -2.06
N GLU A 238 -22.13 -11.91 -2.29
CA GLU A 238 -21.43 -13.17 -1.97
C GLU A 238 -21.55 -13.52 -0.49
N PHE A 239 -21.32 -12.54 0.40
CA PHE A 239 -21.47 -12.74 1.84
C PHE A 239 -22.91 -13.09 2.24
N GLY A 240 -23.90 -12.43 1.62
CA GLY A 240 -25.32 -12.73 1.84
C GLY A 240 -25.70 -14.15 1.44
N SER A 241 -25.20 -14.64 0.31
CA SER A 241 -25.42 -16.02 -0.14
C SER A 241 -24.89 -17.06 0.85
N ILE A 242 -23.69 -16.83 1.39
CA ILE A 242 -23.08 -17.71 2.41
C ILE A 242 -23.92 -17.73 3.69
N TYR A 243 -24.38 -16.57 4.14
CA TYR A 243 -25.23 -16.48 5.33
C TYR A 243 -26.55 -17.24 5.16
N LEU A 244 -27.18 -17.13 3.99
CA LEU A 244 -28.41 -17.87 3.67
C LEU A 244 -28.18 -19.39 3.64
N GLU A 245 -27.06 -19.84 3.08
CA GLU A 245 -26.69 -21.26 3.04
C GLU A 245 -26.49 -21.84 4.44
N ILE A 246 -25.76 -21.12 5.30
CA ILE A 246 -25.56 -21.49 6.72
C ILE A 246 -26.92 -21.56 7.43
N SER A 247 -27.76 -20.54 7.27
CA SER A 247 -29.10 -20.50 7.87
C SER A 247 -29.97 -21.68 7.42
N ARG A 248 -29.87 -22.08 6.14
CA ARG A 248 -30.63 -23.20 5.59
C ARG A 248 -30.15 -24.55 6.14
N ASN A 249 -28.84 -24.73 6.30
CA ASN A 249 -28.24 -25.96 6.85
C ASN A 249 -28.51 -26.14 8.35
N ILE A 250 -28.66 -25.06 9.11
CA ILE A 250 -29.08 -25.11 10.51
C ILE A 250 -30.56 -25.49 10.61
N GLY A 251 -31.41 -24.90 9.75
CA GLY A 251 -32.85 -25.19 9.72
C GLY A 251 -33.22 -26.62 9.28
N SER A 252 -32.39 -27.27 8.45
CA SER A 252 -32.58 -28.68 8.06
C SER A 252 -32.13 -29.65 9.14
N ASN A 253 -31.03 -29.40 9.85
CA ASN A 253 -30.57 -30.25 10.96
C ASN A 253 -31.56 -30.30 12.14
N LEU A 254 -32.31 -29.22 12.38
CA LEU A 254 -33.36 -29.19 13.41
C LEU A 254 -34.60 -30.02 13.03
N LYS A 255 -34.83 -30.31 11.74
CA LYS A 255 -35.97 -31.13 11.28
C LYS A 255 -35.67 -32.63 11.23
N ILE A 256 -34.40 -33.04 11.29
CA ILE A 256 -33.99 -34.46 11.22
C ILE A 256 -33.95 -35.11 12.61
N ASN A 257 -33.97 -34.31 13.69
CA ASN A 257 -33.93 -34.79 15.07
C ASN A 257 -35.33 -34.91 15.72
N HIS A 258 -36.38 -35.11 14.93
CA HIS A 258 -37.75 -35.24 15.42
C HIS A 258 -38.49 -36.44 14.82
#